data_AF-V9G722-F1
#
_entry.id   AF-V9G722-F1
#
_cell.length_a   1.000
_cell.length_b   1.000
_cell.length_c   1.000
_cell.angle_alpha   90.00
_cell.angle_beta   90.00
_cell.angle_gamma   90.00
#
_symmetry.space_group_name_H-M   'P 1'
#
loop_
_entity.id
_entity.type
_entity.pdbx_description
1 polymer ?
#
loop_
_entity_poly.entity_id
_entity_poly.type
_entity_poly.pdbx_seq_one_letter_code
_entity_poly.pdbx_strand_id
1 'polypeptide(L)'
;MTWKQVSLFVLSGVLVVIPLTNWTMQGLHLIFGGQTTDTWSFAVMTPIIEEVYKLLPLALFLFFSRRATSLSLSDYVLLGAAPGIGFQFAEELSRRLTQSHYGVSFLGGKTLHWELFDLFPGYFEESFIPTMMNVTHPVHSAMIALGFGIAYRYTSCLTRWVYVFPALLLCWAILNHAAWNGQNRLPDWILTIHEWTGEGYRTEGFFLLLLMAGLLKDYWICTVSVNGCPFFEAKPS
;
A
#
# COMPACT_ATOMS: atom_id res chain seq x y z
N MET A 1 -11.48 -16.12 -2.77
CA MET A 1 -10.87 -16.18 -1.41
C MET A 1 -11.92 -16.48 -0.34
N THR A 2 -11.54 -17.04 0.81
CA THR A 2 -12.47 -17.20 1.96
C THR A 2 -12.33 -16.03 2.95
N TRP A 3 -13.39 -15.68 3.67
CA TRP A 3 -13.37 -14.65 4.72
C TRP A 3 -12.29 -14.91 5.77
N LYS A 4 -12.10 -16.18 6.17
CA LYS A 4 -11.04 -16.59 7.10
C LYS A 4 -9.65 -16.14 6.62
N GLN A 5 -9.35 -16.28 5.32
CA GLN A 5 -8.05 -15.87 4.77
C GLN A 5 -7.88 -14.35 4.82
N VAL A 6 -8.90 -13.60 4.42
CA VAL A 6 -8.87 -12.13 4.47
C VAL A 6 -8.66 -11.65 5.92
N SER A 7 -9.39 -12.22 6.89
CA SER A 7 -9.21 -11.89 8.31
C SER A 7 -7.80 -12.21 8.82
N LEU A 8 -7.19 -13.32 8.40
CA LEU A 8 -5.80 -13.63 8.76
C LEU A 8 -4.80 -12.61 8.19
N PHE A 9 -5.05 -12.12 6.97
CA PHE A 9 -4.24 -11.06 6.38
C PHE A 9 -4.40 -9.74 7.14
N VAL A 10 -5.61 -9.38 7.55
CA VAL A 10 -5.83 -8.21 8.44
C VAL A 10 -5.06 -8.38 9.74
N LEU A 11 -5.19 -9.55 10.40
CA LEU A 11 -4.47 -9.83 11.63
C LEU A 11 -2.95 -9.80 11.44
N SER A 12 -2.43 -10.20 10.28
CA SER A 12 -1.00 -10.13 10.00
C SER A 12 -0.47 -8.69 9.98
N GLY A 13 -1.28 -7.72 9.53
CA GLY A 13 -0.93 -6.30 9.64
C GLY A 13 -0.69 -5.86 11.07
N VAL A 14 -1.54 -6.33 12.00
CA VAL A 14 -1.45 -6.00 13.43
C VAL A 14 -0.33 -6.78 14.13
N LEU A 15 -0.33 -8.11 13.94
CA LEU A 15 0.45 -9.04 14.77
C LEU A 15 1.83 -9.36 14.20
N VAL A 16 2.07 -9.06 12.93
CA VAL A 16 3.33 -9.38 12.26
C VAL A 16 4.00 -8.10 11.76
N VAL A 17 3.31 -7.32 10.91
CA VAL A 17 3.92 -6.15 10.26
C VAL A 17 4.38 -5.11 11.30
N ILE A 18 3.50 -4.70 12.22
CA ILE A 18 3.85 -3.69 13.24
C ILE A 18 5.02 -4.13 14.13
N PRO A 19 5.01 -5.32 14.77
CA PRO A 19 6.13 -5.76 15.59
C PRO A 19 7.44 -5.84 14.81
N LEU A 20 7.40 -6.36 13.57
CA LEU A 20 8.59 -6.44 12.72
C LEU A 20 9.15 -5.06 12.37
N THR A 21 8.29 -4.10 12.01
CA THR A 21 8.70 -2.71 11.78
C THR A 21 9.37 -2.14 13.02
N ASN A 22 8.75 -2.29 14.19
CA ASN A 22 9.27 -1.74 15.44
C ASN A 22 10.63 -2.37 15.81
N TRP A 23 10.76 -3.70 15.75
CA TRP A 23 12.04 -4.37 16.01
C TRP A 23 13.12 -3.97 15.02
N THR A 24 12.77 -3.81 13.75
CA THR A 24 13.74 -3.37 12.73
C THR A 24 14.21 -1.94 13.02
N MET A 25 13.29 -1.02 13.34
CA MET A 25 13.64 0.35 13.69
C MET A 25 14.49 0.43 14.97
N GLN A 26 14.15 -0.34 16.01
CA GLN A 26 14.97 -0.44 17.21
C GLN A 26 16.37 -0.98 16.89
N GLY A 27 16.48 -2.00 16.05
CA GLY A 27 17.77 -2.52 15.58
C GLY A 27 18.58 -1.45 14.85
N LEU A 28 17.95 -0.65 13.98
CA LEU A 28 18.61 0.46 13.31
C LEU A 28 19.09 1.53 14.30
N HIS A 29 18.27 1.91 15.29
CA HIS A 29 18.69 2.84 16.36
C HIS A 29 19.84 2.30 17.19
N LEU A 30 19.90 0.99 17.44
CA LEU A 30 21.02 0.36 18.14
C LEU A 30 22.32 0.42 17.33
N ILE A 31 22.25 0.29 16.00
CA ILE A 31 23.42 0.26 15.11
C ILE A 31 23.92 1.67 14.78
N PHE A 32 23.00 2.58 14.45
CA PHE A 32 23.32 3.92 13.94
C PHE A 32 23.19 5.02 14.99
N GLY A 33 22.64 4.72 16.17
CA GLY A 33 22.23 5.73 17.14
C GLY A 33 20.96 6.46 16.70
N GLY A 34 20.56 7.49 17.46
CA GLY A 34 19.44 8.37 17.13
C GLY A 34 18.18 8.14 17.97
N GLN A 35 17.16 8.94 17.68
CA GLN A 35 15.86 8.93 18.34
C GLN A 35 14.75 8.68 17.32
N THR A 36 13.60 8.21 17.81
CA THR A 36 12.39 8.02 16.99
C THR A 36 11.89 9.31 16.35
N THR A 37 12.31 10.48 16.84
CA THR A 37 11.94 11.81 16.32
C THR A 37 12.88 12.34 15.24
N ASP A 38 14.00 11.66 14.97
CA ASP A 38 14.97 12.06 13.96
C ASP A 38 14.41 11.88 12.55
N THR A 39 14.62 12.86 11.66
CA THR A 39 14.05 12.85 10.30
C THR A 39 14.37 11.56 9.53
N TRP A 40 15.61 11.08 9.59
CA TRP A 40 16.00 9.84 8.92
C TRP A 40 15.23 8.62 9.44
N SER A 41 14.86 8.63 10.73
CA SER A 41 14.13 7.55 11.38
C SER A 41 12.67 7.54 10.94
N PHE A 42 11.88 8.55 11.34
CA PHE A 42 10.42 8.49 11.16
C PHE A 42 9.94 8.90 9.77
N ALA A 43 10.70 9.72 9.04
CA ALA A 43 10.30 10.21 7.73
C ALA A 43 10.92 9.46 6.55
N VAL A 44 11.98 8.66 6.79
CA VAL A 44 12.65 7.91 5.71
C VAL A 44 12.62 6.41 5.98
N MET A 45 13.22 5.94 7.07
CA MET A 45 13.35 4.50 7.31
C MET A 45 12.02 3.84 7.68
N THR A 46 11.23 4.49 8.54
CA THR A 46 9.91 3.98 8.93
C THR A 46 9.00 3.76 7.71
N PRO A 47 8.75 4.74 6.81
CA PRO A 47 7.95 4.52 5.60
C PRO A 47 8.46 3.37 4.72
N ILE A 48 9.78 3.28 4.48
CA ILE A 48 10.37 2.22 3.67
C ILE A 48 10.05 0.85 4.28
N ILE A 49 10.34 0.68 5.57
CA ILE A 49 10.18 -0.60 6.26
C ILE A 49 8.70 -0.99 6.33
N GLU A 50 7.83 -0.03 6.63
CA GLU A 50 6.39 -0.26 6.72
C GLU A 50 5.79 -0.70 5.39
N GLU A 51 6.06 0.02 4.29
CA GLU A 51 5.52 -0.37 2.98
C GLU A 51 6.07 -1.72 2.50
N VAL A 52 7.35 -2.02 2.76
CA VAL A 52 7.94 -3.32 2.42
C VAL A 52 7.34 -4.45 3.24
N TYR A 53 7.22 -4.30 4.56
CA TYR A 53 6.70 -5.36 5.43
C TYR A 53 5.19 -5.57 5.28
N LYS A 54 4.41 -4.56 4.88
CA LYS A 54 2.99 -4.74 4.53
C LYS A 54 2.79 -5.74 3.39
N LEU A 55 3.77 -5.90 2.51
CA LEU A 55 3.74 -6.86 1.40
C LEU A 55 4.20 -8.27 1.80
N LEU A 56 4.82 -8.42 2.97
CA LEU A 56 5.34 -9.72 3.45
C LEU A 56 4.25 -10.80 3.55
N PRO A 57 3.03 -10.55 4.08
CA PRO A 57 1.97 -11.56 4.13
C PRO A 57 1.58 -12.07 2.74
N LEU A 58 1.48 -11.17 1.76
CA LEU A 58 1.20 -11.53 0.37
C LEU A 58 2.36 -12.34 -0.23
N ALA A 59 3.61 -11.89 -0.04
CA ALA A 59 4.79 -12.59 -0.54
C ALA A 59 4.87 -14.03 0.01
N LEU A 60 4.71 -14.21 1.32
CA LEU A 60 4.70 -15.53 1.97
C LEU A 60 3.55 -16.40 1.43
N PHE A 61 2.35 -15.83 1.32
CA PHE A 61 1.22 -16.56 0.76
C PHE A 61 1.47 -17.04 -0.66
N LEU A 62 1.98 -16.18 -1.54
CA LEU A 62 2.28 -16.55 -2.93
C LEU A 62 3.40 -17.60 -3.01
N PHE A 63 4.43 -17.46 -2.17
CA PHE A 63 5.55 -18.41 -2.11
C PHE A 63 5.10 -19.80 -1.68
N PHE A 64 4.33 -19.92 -0.59
CA PHE A 64 3.89 -21.22 -0.06
C PHE A 64 2.73 -21.83 -0.83
N SER A 65 1.79 -21.01 -1.31
CA SER A 65 0.62 -21.52 -2.04
C SER A 65 0.91 -21.82 -3.51
N ARG A 66 1.96 -21.18 -4.09
CA ARG A 66 2.27 -21.20 -5.53
C ARG A 66 1.09 -20.76 -6.42
N ARG A 67 0.20 -19.92 -5.88
CA ARG A 67 -1.05 -19.49 -6.54
C ARG A 67 -0.95 -18.21 -7.35
N ALA A 68 0.26 -17.67 -7.57
CA ALA A 68 0.46 -16.34 -8.16
C ALA A 68 -0.29 -16.10 -9.49
N THR A 69 -0.38 -17.09 -10.37
CA THR A 69 -1.10 -16.95 -11.65
C THR A 69 -2.59 -17.30 -11.56
N SER A 70 -3.02 -17.97 -10.48
CA SER A 70 -4.40 -18.45 -10.30
C SER A 70 -5.34 -17.43 -9.63
N LEU A 71 -4.78 -16.46 -8.92
CA LEU A 71 -5.54 -15.39 -8.27
C LEU A 71 -6.04 -14.38 -9.29
N SER A 72 -7.29 -13.90 -9.15
CA SER A 72 -7.77 -12.73 -9.90
C SER A 72 -7.07 -11.45 -9.44
N LEU A 73 -7.10 -10.39 -10.24
CA LEU A 73 -6.56 -9.09 -9.81
C LEU A 73 -7.29 -8.53 -8.59
N SER A 74 -8.59 -8.82 -8.46
CA SER A 74 -9.36 -8.48 -7.26
C SER A 74 -8.86 -9.22 -6.02
N ASP A 75 -8.47 -10.50 -6.15
CA ASP A 75 -7.89 -11.25 -5.04
C ASP A 75 -6.55 -10.61 -4.61
N TYR A 76 -5.72 -10.17 -5.54
CA TYR A 76 -4.48 -9.44 -5.23
C TYR A 76 -4.77 -8.14 -4.47
N VAL A 77 -5.76 -7.37 -4.91
CA VAL A 77 -6.18 -6.13 -4.24
C VAL A 77 -6.68 -6.40 -2.82
N LEU A 78 -7.54 -7.41 -2.63
CA LEU A 78 -8.06 -7.76 -1.30
C LEU A 78 -6.95 -8.25 -0.36
N LEU A 79 -6.05 -9.11 -0.85
CA LEU A 79 -4.94 -9.63 -0.06
C LEU A 79 -3.87 -8.56 0.21
N GLY A 80 -3.70 -7.57 -0.67
CA GLY A 80 -2.82 -6.42 -0.44
C GLY A 80 -3.41 -5.39 0.52
N ALA A 81 -4.70 -5.07 0.38
CA ALA A 81 -5.39 -4.12 1.24
C ALA A 81 -5.45 -4.62 2.70
N ALA A 82 -5.69 -5.92 2.91
CA ALA A 82 -5.99 -6.48 4.22
C ALA A 82 -4.88 -6.23 5.27
N PRO A 83 -3.58 -6.52 5.03
CA PRO A 83 -2.51 -6.17 5.97
C PRO A 83 -2.43 -4.66 6.22
N GLY A 84 -2.64 -3.84 5.18
CA GLY A 84 -2.73 -2.37 5.32
C GLY A 84 -3.85 -1.93 6.25
N ILE A 85 -5.02 -2.60 6.22
CA ILE A 85 -6.16 -2.31 7.12
C ILE A 85 -5.78 -2.62 8.57
N GLY A 86 -5.20 -3.79 8.82
CA GLY A 86 -4.76 -4.17 10.16
C GLY A 86 -3.70 -3.20 10.70
N PHE A 87 -2.72 -2.87 9.86
CA PHE A 87 -1.67 -1.91 10.18
C PHE A 87 -2.25 -0.55 10.55
N GLN A 88 -3.07 0.02 9.66
CA GLN A 88 -3.76 1.29 9.84
C GLN A 88 -4.58 1.33 11.12
N PHE A 89 -5.36 0.28 11.39
CA PHE A 89 -6.18 0.19 12.60
C PHE A 89 -5.32 0.26 13.86
N ALA A 90 -4.25 -0.53 13.94
CA ALA A 90 -3.41 -0.58 15.13
C ALA A 90 -2.54 0.67 15.30
N GLU A 91 -2.08 1.28 14.22
CA GLU A 91 -1.38 2.57 14.26
C GLU A 91 -2.29 3.67 14.81
N GLU A 92 -3.49 3.81 14.23
CA GLU A 92 -4.48 4.81 14.67
C GLU A 92 -4.90 4.60 16.13
N LEU A 93 -5.11 3.34 16.53
CA LEU A 93 -5.41 3.00 17.91
C LEU A 93 -4.26 3.39 18.84
N SER A 94 -3.01 3.10 18.47
CA SER A 94 -1.84 3.45 19.26
C SER A 94 -1.69 4.96 19.41
N ARG A 95 -1.86 5.73 18.33
CA ARG A 95 -1.81 7.20 18.36
C ARG A 95 -2.87 7.78 19.31
N ARG A 96 -4.11 7.28 19.24
CA ARG A 96 -5.21 7.69 20.14
C ARG A 96 -4.95 7.37 21.61
N LEU A 97 -4.28 6.25 21.90
CA LEU A 97 -3.97 5.83 23.26
C LEU A 97 -2.76 6.58 23.85
N THR A 98 -1.85 7.08 23.02
CA THR A 98 -0.56 7.65 23.47
C THR A 98 -0.47 9.16 23.34
N GLN A 99 -1.28 9.80 22.49
CA GLN A 99 -1.22 11.24 22.23
C GLN A 99 -2.45 11.95 22.81
N SER A 100 -2.22 12.89 23.73
CA SER A 100 -3.27 13.63 24.45
C SER A 100 -4.12 14.58 23.60
N HIS A 101 -3.76 14.79 22.32
CA HIS A 101 -4.44 15.71 21.38
C HIS A 101 -4.70 15.08 20.00
N TYR A 102 -4.75 13.75 19.91
CA TYR A 102 -5.05 13.06 18.66
C TYR A 102 -6.56 12.81 18.53
N GLY A 103 -7.27 13.68 17.81
CA GLY A 103 -8.73 13.63 17.70
C GLY A 103 -9.31 14.61 16.68
N VAL A 104 -10.58 14.37 16.31
CA VAL A 104 -11.36 15.14 15.32
C VAL A 104 -11.88 16.44 15.93
N SER A 105 -11.78 17.53 15.18
CA SER A 105 -12.73 18.64 15.24
C SER A 105 -13.32 18.89 13.85
N PHE A 106 -14.50 19.52 13.80
CA PHE A 106 -15.14 19.92 12.54
C PHE A 106 -14.28 20.91 11.72
N LEU A 107 -13.24 21.50 12.33
CA LEU A 107 -12.39 22.55 11.79
C LEU A 107 -10.89 22.16 11.73
N GLY A 108 -10.54 20.90 12.01
CA GLY A 108 -9.15 20.43 12.00
C GLY A 108 -8.89 19.23 12.92
N GLY A 109 -7.76 18.55 12.68
CA GLY A 109 -7.26 17.42 13.45
C GLY A 109 -6.46 16.44 12.58
N LYS A 110 -5.52 15.70 13.18
CA LYS A 110 -4.64 14.73 12.49
C LYS A 110 -5.33 13.39 12.20
N THR A 111 -6.60 13.41 11.84
CA THR A 111 -7.41 12.18 11.70
C THR A 111 -7.56 11.75 10.25
N LEU A 112 -7.96 10.50 10.06
CA LEU A 112 -8.42 9.99 8.79
C LEU A 112 -9.68 10.73 8.32
N HIS A 113 -9.61 11.39 7.19
CA HIS A 113 -10.74 12.10 6.59
C HIS A 113 -11.40 11.23 5.51
N TRP A 114 -12.73 11.39 5.41
CA TRP A 114 -13.56 10.86 4.35
C TRP A 114 -14.24 12.05 3.70
N GLU A 115 -13.88 12.43 2.48
CA GLU A 115 -14.63 13.45 1.76
C GLU A 115 -15.89 12.86 1.13
N LEU A 116 -16.91 13.69 0.90
CA LEU A 116 -18.20 13.26 0.34
C LEU A 116 -18.07 12.63 -1.06
N PHE A 117 -17.00 12.97 -1.77
CA PHE A 117 -16.70 12.48 -3.12
C PHE A 117 -15.46 11.57 -3.19
N ASP A 118 -14.78 11.34 -2.07
CA ASP A 118 -13.63 10.45 -2.02
C ASP A 118 -14.09 9.01 -1.89
N LEU A 119 -13.61 8.17 -2.80
CA LEU A 119 -13.91 6.73 -2.83
C LEU A 119 -13.12 5.98 -1.75
N PHE A 120 -12.03 6.55 -1.25
CA PHE A 120 -11.19 5.99 -0.21
C PHE A 120 -10.78 7.05 0.83
N PRO A 121 -10.45 6.63 2.06
CA PRO A 121 -9.99 7.55 3.07
C PRO A 121 -8.52 7.95 2.87
N GLY A 122 -8.20 9.17 3.34
CA GLY A 122 -6.86 9.75 3.32
C GLY A 122 -6.60 10.68 4.52
N TYR A 123 -5.34 11.06 4.69
CA TYR A 123 -4.90 12.09 5.62
C TYR A 123 -4.58 13.37 4.86
N PHE A 124 -4.98 14.51 5.41
CA PHE A 124 -4.81 15.82 4.80
C PHE A 124 -4.00 16.72 5.71
N GLU A 125 -3.12 17.52 5.10
CA GLU A 125 -2.36 18.54 5.81
C GLU A 125 -3.31 19.46 6.59
N GLU A 126 -2.94 19.80 7.84
CA GLU A 126 -3.74 20.71 8.68
C GLU A 126 -3.65 22.15 8.15
N SER A 127 -4.48 22.48 7.16
CA SER A 127 -4.58 23.78 6.50
C SER A 127 -6.03 24.04 6.08
N PHE A 128 -6.39 25.31 5.93
CA PHE A 128 -7.68 25.70 5.32
C PHE A 128 -7.77 25.27 3.84
N ILE A 129 -6.62 25.17 3.18
CA ILE A 129 -6.46 24.62 1.83
C ILE A 129 -5.32 23.60 1.94
N PRO A 130 -5.62 22.32 2.20
CA PRO A 130 -4.60 21.27 2.25
C PRO A 130 -3.90 21.18 0.90
N THR A 131 -2.57 21.22 0.89
CA THR A 131 -1.76 21.07 -0.33
C THR A 131 -1.13 19.68 -0.44
N MET A 132 -1.18 18.91 0.64
CA MET A 132 -0.62 17.58 0.72
C MET A 132 -1.65 16.59 1.28
N MET A 133 -1.72 15.43 0.65
CA MET A 133 -2.53 14.29 1.09
C MET A 133 -1.67 13.04 1.19
N ASN A 134 -2.03 12.13 2.09
CA ASN A 134 -1.52 10.76 2.07
C ASN A 134 -2.68 9.79 2.08
N VAL A 135 -2.75 8.93 1.08
CA VAL A 135 -3.77 7.88 1.05
C VAL A 135 -3.51 6.89 2.17
N THR A 136 -4.57 6.18 2.57
CA THR A 136 -4.44 5.20 3.64
C THR A 136 -3.53 4.02 3.28
N HIS A 137 -2.94 3.40 4.31
CA HIS A 137 -2.10 2.20 4.16
C HIS A 137 -2.75 1.06 3.35
N PRO A 138 -4.06 0.77 3.46
CA PRO A 138 -4.75 -0.19 2.61
C PRO A 138 -4.66 0.15 1.12
N VAL A 139 -4.81 1.42 0.75
CA VAL A 139 -4.80 1.86 -0.65
C VAL A 139 -3.40 1.68 -1.26
N HIS A 140 -2.35 2.13 -0.56
CA HIS A 140 -0.98 1.89 -0.98
C HIS A 140 -0.68 0.39 -1.16
N SER A 141 -1.00 -0.41 -0.14
CA SER A 141 -0.71 -1.85 -0.15
C SER A 141 -1.49 -2.58 -1.25
N ALA A 142 -2.76 -2.20 -1.47
CA ALA A 142 -3.60 -2.73 -2.54
C ALA A 142 -3.08 -2.38 -3.93
N MET A 143 -2.64 -1.13 -4.14
CA MET A 143 -2.10 -0.66 -5.40
C MET A 143 -0.83 -1.44 -5.78
N ILE A 144 0.09 -1.63 -4.83
CA ILE A 144 1.32 -2.38 -5.07
C ILE A 144 1.00 -3.86 -5.36
N ALA A 145 0.09 -4.46 -4.58
CA ALA A 145 -0.34 -5.84 -4.78
C ALA A 145 -1.02 -6.05 -6.15
N LEU A 146 -1.82 -5.08 -6.60
CA LEU A 146 -2.40 -5.08 -7.94
C LEU A 146 -1.29 -5.05 -9.02
N GLY A 147 -0.24 -4.26 -8.82
CA GLY A 147 0.95 -4.27 -9.67
C GLY A 147 1.61 -5.65 -9.75
N PHE A 148 1.74 -6.36 -8.62
CA PHE A 148 2.22 -7.75 -8.62
C PHE A 148 1.28 -8.68 -9.38
N GLY A 149 -0.02 -8.56 -9.18
CA GLY A 149 -1.02 -9.34 -9.90
C GLY A 149 -0.92 -9.16 -11.42
N ILE A 150 -0.78 -7.92 -11.88
CA ILE A 150 -0.55 -7.58 -13.29
C ILE A 150 0.74 -8.22 -13.81
N ALA A 151 1.83 -8.10 -13.05
CA ALA A 151 3.12 -8.66 -13.42
C ALA A 151 3.06 -10.19 -13.56
N TYR A 152 2.50 -10.90 -12.58
CA TYR A 152 2.43 -12.36 -12.63
C TYR A 152 1.42 -12.89 -13.66
N ARG A 153 0.25 -12.25 -13.80
CA ARG A 153 -0.80 -12.74 -14.72
C ARG A 153 -0.51 -12.42 -16.17
N TYR A 154 0.10 -11.27 -16.45
CA TYR A 154 0.25 -10.78 -17.82
C TYR A 154 1.69 -10.75 -18.32
N THR A 155 2.66 -11.35 -17.61
CA THR A 155 4.05 -11.45 -18.08
C THR A 155 4.21 -12.18 -19.42
N SER A 156 3.26 -13.03 -19.81
CA SER A 156 3.29 -13.73 -21.11
C SER A 156 2.82 -12.85 -22.27
N CYS A 157 2.02 -11.82 -21.99
CA CYS A 157 1.51 -10.88 -22.97
C CYS A 157 2.28 -9.55 -22.99
N LEU A 158 2.99 -9.24 -21.90
CA LEU A 158 3.78 -8.03 -21.71
C LEU A 158 5.28 -8.36 -21.71
N THR A 159 6.12 -7.34 -21.79
CA THR A 159 7.57 -7.52 -21.68
C THR A 159 7.95 -7.89 -20.25
N ARG A 160 9.13 -8.51 -20.06
CA ARG A 160 9.67 -8.84 -18.73
C ARG A 160 9.84 -7.61 -17.82
N TRP A 161 9.85 -6.40 -18.39
CA TRP A 161 9.84 -5.14 -17.66
C TRP A 161 8.59 -4.93 -16.81
N VAL A 162 7.52 -5.72 -16.99
CA VAL A 162 6.32 -5.66 -16.15
C VAL A 162 6.63 -5.90 -14.66
N TYR A 163 7.72 -6.61 -14.32
CA TYR A 163 8.14 -6.80 -12.93
C TYR A 163 8.74 -5.55 -12.29
N VAL A 164 9.14 -4.54 -13.08
CA VAL A 164 9.56 -3.24 -12.57
C VAL A 164 8.37 -2.42 -12.10
N PHE A 165 7.19 -2.64 -12.67
CA PHE A 165 5.98 -1.90 -12.35
C PHE A 165 5.60 -1.93 -10.86
N PRO A 166 5.47 -3.09 -10.18
CA PRO A 166 5.19 -3.11 -8.74
C PRO A 166 6.28 -2.43 -7.90
N ALA A 167 7.55 -2.47 -8.34
CA ALA A 167 8.63 -1.78 -7.65
C ALA A 167 8.48 -0.25 -7.75
N LEU A 168 8.06 0.28 -8.91
CA LEU A 168 7.76 1.70 -9.06
C LEU A 168 6.57 2.14 -8.19
N LEU A 169 5.52 1.33 -8.10
CA LEU A 169 4.38 1.61 -7.22
C LEU A 169 4.81 1.61 -5.74
N LEU A 170 5.70 0.70 -5.35
CA LEU A 170 6.26 0.68 -3.99
C LEU A 170 7.09 1.94 -3.71
N CYS A 171 7.97 2.34 -4.64
CA CYS A 171 8.74 3.59 -4.50
C CYS A 171 7.83 4.81 -4.38
N TRP A 172 6.73 4.84 -5.14
CA TRP A 172 5.76 5.93 -5.07
C TRP A 172 5.01 5.96 -3.73
N ALA A 173 4.55 4.80 -3.24
CA ALA A 173 3.91 4.71 -1.93
C ALA A 173 4.85 5.15 -0.79
N ILE A 174 6.12 4.72 -0.85
CA ILE A 174 7.16 5.15 0.09
C ILE A 174 7.36 6.65 0.02
N LEU A 175 7.41 7.25 -1.19
CA LEU A 175 7.58 8.69 -1.36
C LEU A 175 6.42 9.48 -0.73
N ASN A 176 5.18 9.10 -1.02
CA ASN A 176 3.99 9.76 -0.44
C ASN A 176 4.00 9.66 1.09
N HIS A 177 4.30 8.47 1.61
CA HIS A 177 4.34 8.24 3.05
C HIS A 177 5.51 8.99 3.72
N ALA A 178 6.68 9.01 3.09
CA ALA A 178 7.82 9.79 3.54
C ALA A 178 7.51 11.29 3.56
N ALA A 179 6.96 11.82 2.46
CA ALA A 179 6.55 13.21 2.34
C ALA A 179 5.54 13.59 3.43
N TRP A 180 4.57 12.73 3.71
CA TRP A 180 3.58 12.94 4.77
C TRP A 180 4.18 12.95 6.17
N ASN A 181 5.09 12.01 6.47
CA ASN A 181 5.73 11.96 7.79
C ASN A 181 6.69 13.13 7.95
N GLY A 182 7.57 13.35 6.97
CA GLY A 182 8.62 14.34 7.05
C GLY A 182 8.16 15.78 6.87
N GLN A 183 7.14 16.01 6.04
CA GLN A 183 6.66 17.32 5.62
C GLN A 183 7.86 18.23 5.27
N ASN A 184 7.86 19.45 5.78
CA ASN A 184 8.90 20.47 5.69
C ASN A 184 10.24 20.10 6.39
N ARG A 185 10.41 18.88 6.91
CA ARG A 185 11.70 18.37 7.42
C ARG A 185 12.47 17.56 6.37
N LEU A 186 11.86 17.23 5.23
CA LEU A 186 12.57 16.56 4.13
C LEU A 186 13.28 17.56 3.23
N PRO A 187 14.36 17.14 2.53
CA PRO A 187 15.00 17.95 1.51
C PRO A 187 14.02 18.39 0.41
N ASP A 188 14.13 19.64 -0.04
CA ASP A 188 13.25 20.23 -1.06
C ASP A 188 13.13 19.39 -2.33
N TRP A 189 14.23 18.80 -2.79
CA TRP A 189 14.22 17.96 -4.00
C TRP A 189 13.31 16.74 -3.87
N ILE A 190 13.14 16.17 -2.66
CA ILE A 190 12.20 15.06 -2.41
C ILE A 190 10.76 15.58 -2.51
N LEU A 191 10.50 16.74 -1.92
CA LEU A 191 9.17 17.37 -1.96
C LEU A 191 8.80 17.80 -3.37
N THR A 192 9.75 18.26 -4.18
CA THR A 192 9.53 18.55 -5.61
C THR A 192 9.16 17.29 -6.41
N ILE A 193 9.81 16.16 -6.14
CA ILE A 193 9.43 14.89 -6.79
C ILE A 193 8.02 14.49 -6.34
N HIS A 194 7.71 14.61 -5.06
CA HIS A 194 6.38 14.34 -4.51
C HIS A 194 5.30 15.22 -5.18
N GLU A 195 5.57 16.51 -5.35
CA GLU A 195 4.73 17.46 -6.09
C GLU A 195 4.48 16.98 -7.53
N TRP A 196 5.53 16.59 -8.25
CA TRP A 196 5.41 16.09 -9.63
C TRP A 196 4.56 14.82 -9.72
N THR A 197 4.61 13.98 -8.69
CA THR A 197 3.77 12.78 -8.59
C THR A 197 2.34 13.07 -8.15
N GLY A 198 2.01 14.32 -7.83
CA GLY A 198 0.65 14.79 -7.55
C GLY A 198 0.28 14.80 -6.07
N GLU A 199 1.26 15.01 -5.19
CA GLU A 199 1.06 15.38 -3.77
C GLU A 199 0.20 14.40 -2.97
N GLY A 200 0.21 13.12 -3.38
CA GLY A 200 -0.63 12.06 -2.84
C GLY A 200 -2.05 12.00 -3.43
N TYR A 201 -2.66 13.13 -3.83
CA TYR A 201 -4.03 13.20 -4.39
C TYR A 201 -4.23 12.31 -5.62
N ARG A 202 -3.21 12.19 -6.48
CA ARG A 202 -3.32 11.40 -7.72
C ARG A 202 -3.30 9.88 -7.47
N THR A 203 -2.89 9.44 -6.28
CA THR A 203 -2.67 8.03 -5.97
C THR A 203 -3.98 7.24 -6.00
N GLU A 204 -5.07 7.80 -5.45
CA GLU A 204 -6.37 7.14 -5.44
C GLU A 204 -6.95 6.98 -6.84
N GLY A 205 -6.97 8.07 -7.61
CA GLY A 205 -7.44 8.05 -8.99
C GLY A 205 -6.64 7.09 -9.85
N PHE A 206 -5.31 7.07 -9.69
CA PHE A 206 -4.45 6.13 -10.40
C PHE A 206 -4.75 4.67 -10.01
N PHE A 207 -4.88 4.38 -8.72
CA PHE A 207 -5.25 3.05 -8.24
C PHE A 207 -6.59 2.59 -8.79
N LEU A 208 -7.62 3.46 -8.79
CA LEU A 208 -8.94 3.16 -9.33
C LEU A 208 -8.91 2.88 -10.82
N LEU A 209 -8.20 3.71 -11.60
CA LEU A 209 -8.03 3.50 -13.03
C LEU A 209 -7.34 2.15 -13.31
N LEU A 210 -6.29 1.84 -12.55
CA LEU A 210 -5.56 0.58 -12.67
C LEU A 210 -6.45 -0.62 -12.29
N LEU A 211 -7.25 -0.49 -11.23
CA LEU A 211 -8.20 -1.51 -10.80
C LEU A 211 -9.26 -1.75 -11.87
N MET A 212 -9.88 -0.69 -12.38
CA MET A 212 -10.89 -0.79 -13.45
C MET A 212 -10.31 -1.41 -14.72
N ALA A 213 -9.13 -0.98 -15.16
CA ALA A 213 -8.45 -1.57 -16.31
C ALA A 213 -8.14 -3.06 -16.08
N GLY A 214 -7.69 -3.42 -14.88
CA GLY A 214 -7.45 -4.79 -14.48
C GLY A 214 -8.71 -5.66 -14.51
N LEU A 215 -9.80 -5.18 -13.92
CA LEU A 215 -11.10 -5.87 -13.88
C LEU A 215 -11.66 -6.10 -15.28
N LEU A 216 -11.62 -5.07 -16.13
CA LEU A 216 -12.07 -5.18 -17.53
C LEU A 216 -11.24 -6.22 -18.30
N LYS A 217 -9.93 -6.28 -18.07
CA LYS A 217 -9.05 -7.25 -18.71
C LYS A 217 -9.29 -8.68 -18.20
N ASP A 218 -9.44 -8.87 -16.89
CA ASP A 218 -9.80 -10.17 -16.32
C ASP A 218 -11.16 -10.65 -16.84
N TYR A 219 -12.15 -9.76 -16.95
CA TYR A 219 -13.45 -10.07 -17.56
C TYR A 219 -13.31 -10.50 -19.02
N TRP A 220 -12.57 -9.73 -19.83
CA TRP A 220 -12.35 -10.04 -21.24
C TRP A 220 -11.69 -11.41 -21.46
N ILE A 221 -10.66 -11.72 -20.67
CA ILE A 221 -9.96 -13.02 -20.75
C ILE A 221 -10.90 -14.16 -20.41
N CYS A 222 -11.72 -14.01 -19.36
CA CYS A 222 -12.73 -15.02 -19.00
C CYS A 222 -13.76 -15.24 -20.12
N THR A 223 -14.31 -14.16 -20.69
CA THR A 223 -15.32 -14.26 -21.77
C THR A 223 -14.75 -14.86 -23.04
N VAL A 224 -13.51 -14.52 -23.41
CA VAL A 224 -12.83 -15.09 -24.58
C VAL A 224 -12.44 -16.57 -24.36
N SER A 225 -12.08 -16.98 -23.13
CA SER A 225 -11.82 -18.39 -22.83
C SER A 225 -13.07 -19.26 -22.86
N VAL A 226 -14.25 -18.75 -22.50
CA VAL A 226 -15.53 -19.46 -22.67
C VAL A 226 -15.84 -19.72 -24.16
N ASN A 227 -15.29 -18.92 -25.06
CA ASN A 227 -15.44 -19.05 -26.52
C ASN A 227 -14.19 -19.59 -27.25
N GLY A 228 -13.23 -20.21 -26.54
CA GLY A 228 -12.14 -21.00 -27.16
C GLY A 228 -10.75 -20.35 -27.20
N CYS A 229 -10.20 -19.96 -26.04
CA CYS A 229 -8.81 -19.47 -25.94
C CYS A 229 -7.96 -20.37 -25.01
N PRO A 230 -6.73 -20.80 -25.42
CA PRO A 230 -5.99 -21.91 -24.81
C PRO A 230 -5.24 -21.56 -23.51
N PHE A 231 -5.61 -20.50 -22.81
CA PHE A 231 -4.80 -19.95 -21.71
C PHE A 231 -4.88 -20.75 -20.39
N PHE A 232 -5.80 -21.71 -20.30
CA PHE A 232 -5.98 -22.58 -19.14
C PHE A 232 -5.46 -24.01 -19.35
N GLU A 233 -4.59 -24.27 -20.33
CA GLU A 233 -3.77 -25.48 -20.31
C GLU A 233 -2.69 -25.35 -19.22
N ALA A 234 -3.10 -25.66 -17.99
CA ALA A 234 -2.15 -26.09 -16.97
C ALA A 234 -1.46 -27.35 -17.52
N LYS A 235 -0.19 -27.23 -17.91
CA LYS A 235 0.64 -28.42 -18.18
C LYS A 235 0.60 -29.30 -16.92
N PRO A 236 0.15 -30.57 -17.02
CA PRO A 236 0.28 -31.50 -15.92
C PRO A 236 1.78 -31.75 -15.68
N SER A 237 2.19 -31.61 -14.42
CA SER A 237 3.48 -32.08 -13.90
C SER A 237 3.43 -33.59 -13.66
#